data_AF-Q5EXN3-F1
#
_entry.id   AF-Q5EXN3-F1
#
_cell.length_a   1.000
_cell.length_b   1.000
_cell.length_c   1.000
_cell.angle_alpha   90.00
_cell.angle_beta   90.00
_cell.angle_gamma   90.00
#
_symmetry.space_group_name_H-M   'P 1'
#
loop_
_entity.id
_entity.type
_entity.pdbx_description
1 polymer ?
#
loop_
_entity_poly.entity_id
_entity_poly.type
_entity_poly.pdbx_seq_one_letter_code
_entity_poly.pdbx_strand_id
1 'polypeptide(L)'
;EKEDEGIPSTAIREISILKELKHSNIIKLYDVIHTKKRLILIFEHPDQDLKKLLDVCDGGLESVTAKSFLLQLLNGIAYCHEHRVLHRDLKPQNLLINREGELKIADFG
;
A
#
# COMPACT_ATOMS: atom_id res chain seq x y z
N GLU A 1 20.18 28.20 14.56
CA GLU A 1 19.88 28.11 13.12
C GLU A 1 19.87 26.65 12.68
N LYS A 2 18.72 25.98 12.70
CA LYS A 2 18.47 24.66 12.08
C LYS A 2 16.96 24.54 11.79
N GLU A 3 16.43 25.44 10.99
CA GLU A 3 15.03 25.39 10.53
C GLU A 3 15.03 25.66 9.02
N ASP A 4 15.44 24.71 8.17
CA ASP A 4 14.95 24.66 6.76
C ASP A 4 15.40 23.43 5.94
N GLU A 5 15.48 22.23 6.53
CA GLU A 5 15.40 21.04 5.67
C GLU A 5 13.91 20.73 5.46
N GLY A 6 13.32 21.42 4.48
CA GLY A 6 12.01 21.04 3.93
C GLY A 6 12.02 19.59 3.44
N ILE A 7 10.85 19.06 3.06
CA ILE A 7 10.75 17.68 2.56
C ILE A 7 11.70 17.50 1.36
N PRO A 8 12.62 16.51 1.41
CA PRO A 8 13.58 16.29 0.34
C PRO A 8 12.87 16.14 -1.02
N SER A 9 13.40 16.77 -2.06
CA SER A 9 12.85 16.66 -3.42
C SER A 9 12.83 15.21 -3.93
N THR A 10 13.70 14.36 -3.41
CA THR A 10 13.71 12.90 -3.64
C THR A 10 12.44 12.23 -3.12
N ALA A 11 11.96 12.57 -1.93
CA ALA A 11 10.72 12.03 -1.36
C ALA A 11 9.50 12.43 -2.20
N ILE A 12 9.44 13.67 -2.69
CA ILE A 12 8.36 14.13 -3.59
C ILE A 12 8.38 13.37 -4.91
N ARG A 13 9.58 13.07 -5.44
CA ARG A 13 9.74 12.29 -6.67
C ARG A 13 9.30 10.84 -6.49
N GLU A 14 9.67 10.21 -5.38
CA GLU A 14 9.23 8.85 -5.04
C GLU A 14 7.71 8.78 -4.89
N ILE A 15 7.08 9.77 -4.26
CA ILE A 15 5.62 9.85 -4.14
C ILE A 15 4.93 10.08 -5.49
N SER A 16 5.56 10.82 -6.40
CA SER A 16 5.02 11.00 -7.76
C SER A 16 4.96 9.66 -8.51
N ILE A 17 5.93 8.76 -8.30
CA ILE A 17 5.91 7.40 -8.85
C ILE A 17 4.74 6.61 -8.27
N LEU A 18 4.46 6.74 -6.96
CA LEU A 18 3.29 6.10 -6.35
C LEU A 18 1.96 6.58 -6.94
N LYS A 19 1.88 7.84 -7.37
CA LYS A 19 0.68 8.41 -8.01
C LYS A 19 0.42 7.82 -9.40
N GLU A 20 1.44 7.27 -10.06
CA GLU A 20 1.33 6.60 -11.36
C GLU A 20 0.87 5.14 -11.24
N LEU A 21 1.02 4.51 -10.07
CA LEU A 21 0.57 3.14 -9.84
C LEU A 21 -0.96 3.07 -9.80
N LYS A 22 -1.57 2.48 -10.84
CA LYS A 22 -3.02 2.33 -10.99
C LYS A 22 -3.36 0.87 -11.27
N HIS A 23 -3.64 0.13 -10.21
CA HIS A 23 -3.96 -1.29 -10.28
C HIS A 23 -4.99 -1.65 -9.20
N SER A 24 -5.85 -2.63 -9.46
CA SER A 24 -6.92 -3.04 -8.53
C SER A 24 -6.37 -3.50 -7.18
N ASN A 25 -5.21 -4.18 -7.17
CA ASN A 25 -4.55 -4.69 -5.98
C ASN A 25 -3.45 -3.77 -5.41
N ILE A 26 -3.47 -2.47 -5.74
CA ILE A 26 -2.58 -1.45 -5.17
C ILE A 26 -3.46 -0.35 -4.55
N ILE A 27 -3.13 0.10 -3.35
CA ILE A 27 -3.88 1.18 -2.71
C ILE A 27 -3.77 2.47 -3.52
N LYS A 28 -4.91 3.08 -3.84
CA LYS A 28 -4.92 4.27 -4.70
C LYS A 28 -4.53 5.51 -3.91
N LEU A 29 -3.47 6.19 -4.34
CA LEU A 29 -3.14 7.54 -3.89
C LEU A 29 -3.96 8.56 -4.70
N TYR A 30 -4.94 9.20 -4.05
CA TYR A 30 -5.77 10.24 -4.67
C TYR A 30 -5.01 11.56 -4.78
N ASP A 31 -4.39 12.00 -3.68
CA ASP A 31 -3.73 13.30 -3.67
C ASP A 31 -2.55 13.38 -2.69
N VAL A 32 -1.72 14.40 -2.91
CA VAL A 32 -0.52 14.69 -2.15
C VAL A 32 -0.56 16.17 -1.79
N ILE A 33 -0.77 16.46 -0.50
CA ILE A 33 -0.79 17.83 0.00
C ILE A 33 0.56 18.11 0.62
N HIS A 34 1.28 19.04 -0.01
CA HIS A 34 2.56 19.52 0.49
C HIS A 34 2.41 20.89 1.13
N THR A 35 2.81 20.99 2.39
CA THR A 35 2.95 22.26 3.13
C THR A 35 4.40 22.43 3.55
N LYS A 36 4.79 23.64 3.96
CA LYS A 36 6.18 23.94 4.37
C LYS A 36 6.77 22.97 5.41
N LYS A 37 5.94 22.35 6.25
CA LYS A 37 6.38 21.47 7.35
C LYS A 37 5.84 20.04 7.29
N ARG A 38 4.92 19.73 6.37
CA ARG A 38 4.20 18.44 6.37
C ARG A 38 3.88 17.97 4.96
N LEU A 39 3.97 16.66 4.80
CA LEU A 39 3.49 15.93 3.63
C LEU A 39 2.31 15.09 4.06
N ILE A 40 1.20 15.23 3.35
CA ILE A 40 -0.02 14.48 3.64
C ILE A 40 -0.37 13.69 2.38
N LEU A 41 -0.51 12.37 2.54
CA LEU A 41 -0.88 11.46 1.47
C LEU A 41 -2.34 11.05 1.66
N ILE A 42 -3.17 11.30 0.65
CA ILE A 42 -4.60 11.00 0.67
C ILE A 42 -4.83 9.70 -0.10
N PHE A 43 -5.06 8.61 0.63
CA PHE A 43 -5.32 7.30 0.05
C PHE A 43 -6.80 6.94 0.03
N GLU A 44 -7.12 5.94 -0.78
CA GLU A 44 -8.28 5.08 -0.58
C GLU A 44 -8.36 4.54 0.85
N HIS A 45 -9.58 4.44 1.37
CA HIS A 45 -9.83 3.95 2.72
C HIS A 45 -10.12 2.43 2.71
N PRO A 46 -9.27 1.60 3.32
CA PRO A 46 -9.55 0.17 3.50
C PRO A 46 -10.45 -0.07 4.73
N ASP A 47 -11.15 -1.20 4.76
CA ASP A 47 -11.92 -1.62 5.94
C ASP A 47 -11.04 -2.28 7.01
N GLN A 48 -10.10 -3.13 6.60
CA GLN A 48 -9.21 -3.85 7.51
C GLN A 48 -7.85 -4.18 6.87
N ASP A 49 -6.89 -4.64 7.67
CA ASP A 49 -5.62 -5.19 7.21
C ASP A 49 -5.55 -6.71 7.48
N LEU A 50 -4.71 -7.43 6.71
CA LEU A 50 -4.59 -8.88 6.82
C LEU A 50 -4.08 -9.30 8.20
N LYS A 51 -3.29 -8.47 8.89
CA LYS A 51 -2.84 -8.77 10.26
C LYS A 51 -4.03 -8.91 11.21
N LYS A 52 -4.93 -7.93 11.23
CA LYS A 52 -6.15 -7.98 12.07
C LYS A 52 -7.06 -9.14 11.71
N LEU A 53 -7.16 -9.49 10.43
CA LEU A 53 -7.92 -10.66 10.01
C LEU A 53 -7.29 -11.97 10.54
N LEU A 54 -5.98 -12.11 10.42
CA LEU A 54 -5.27 -13.29 10.93
C LEU A 54 -5.36 -13.42 12.46
N ASP A 55 -5.42 -12.31 13.18
CA ASP A 55 -5.51 -12.31 14.65
C ASP A 55 -6.84 -12.86 15.17
N VAL A 56 -7.90 -12.85 14.37
CA VAL A 56 -9.22 -13.40 14.73
C VAL A 56 -9.48 -14.79 14.13
N CYS A 57 -8.62 -15.26 13.23
CA CYS A 57 -8.75 -16.56 12.58
C CYS A 57 -7.89 -17.61 13.28
N ASP A 58 -8.50 -18.38 14.17
CA ASP A 58 -7.82 -19.47 14.87
C ASP A 58 -7.48 -20.60 13.88
N GLY A 59 -6.18 -20.86 13.69
CA GLY A 59 -5.68 -21.79 12.65
C GLY A 59 -5.47 -21.19 11.25
N GLY A 60 -5.67 -19.87 11.08
CA GLY A 60 -5.40 -19.16 9.82
C GLY A 60 -6.59 -19.08 8.87
N LEU A 61 -6.34 -18.68 7.62
CA LEU A 61 -7.38 -18.50 6.60
C LEU A 61 -7.79 -19.83 5.97
N GLU A 62 -9.05 -19.94 5.57
CA GLU A 62 -9.51 -21.01 4.69
C GLU A 62 -8.70 -21.04 3.39
N SER A 63 -8.41 -22.24 2.87
CA SER A 63 -7.56 -22.44 1.69
C SER A 63 -8.04 -21.64 0.47
N VAL A 64 -9.35 -21.50 0.27
CA VAL A 64 -9.95 -20.73 -0.83
C VAL A 64 -9.61 -19.24 -0.69
N THR A 65 -9.78 -18.68 0.51
CA THR A 65 -9.47 -17.28 0.83
C THR A 65 -7.98 -17.01 0.72
N ALA A 66 -7.14 -17.90 1.28
CA ALA A 66 -5.69 -17.78 1.18
C ALA A 66 -5.22 -17.78 -0.28
N LYS A 67 -5.79 -18.65 -1.13
CA LYS A 67 -5.49 -18.69 -2.56
C LYS A 67 -5.92 -17.41 -3.28
N SER A 68 -7.10 -16.88 -2.96
CA SER A 68 -7.60 -15.62 -3.51
C SER A 68 -6.67 -14.45 -3.17
N PHE A 69 -6.32 -14.29 -1.89
CA PHE A 69 -5.43 -13.23 -1.44
C PHE A 69 -4.02 -13.36 -2.01
N LEU A 70 -3.49 -14.58 -2.11
CA LEU A 70 -2.19 -14.81 -2.72
C LEU A 70 -2.19 -14.41 -4.20
N LEU A 71 -3.24 -14.76 -4.96
CA LEU A 71 -3.36 -14.36 -6.36
C LEU A 71 -3.40 -12.83 -6.52
N GLN A 72 -4.22 -12.16 -5.70
CA GLN A 72 -4.35 -10.70 -5.71
C GLN A 72 -3.05 -9.99 -5.31
N LEU A 73 -2.35 -10.49 -4.29
CA LEU A 73 -1.02 -10.03 -3.89
C LEU A 73 -0.02 -10.16 -5.05
N LEU A 74 0.03 -11.32 -5.69
CA LEU A 74 0.95 -11.56 -6.81
C LEU A 74 0.65 -10.66 -8.00
N ASN A 75 -0.62 -10.40 -8.32
CA ASN A 75 -1.00 -9.45 -9.37
C ASN A 75 -0.52 -8.03 -9.06
N GLY A 76 -0.71 -7.55 -7.83
CA GLY A 76 -0.22 -6.24 -7.41
C GLY A 76 1.32 -6.14 -7.47
N ILE A 77 2.03 -7.18 -7.00
CA ILE A 77 3.50 -7.22 -7.05
C ILE A 77 4.03 -7.31 -8.47
N ALA A 78 3.43 -8.13 -9.33
CA ALA A 78 3.80 -8.20 -10.74
C ALA A 78 3.67 -6.82 -11.41
N TYR A 79 2.54 -6.13 -11.18
CA TYR A 79 2.34 -4.76 -11.67
C TYR A 79 3.43 -3.80 -11.17
N CYS A 80 3.75 -3.80 -9.87
CA CYS A 80 4.82 -2.96 -9.33
C CYS A 80 6.18 -3.27 -9.97
N HIS A 81 6.51 -4.55 -10.15
CA HIS A 81 7.77 -4.97 -10.73
C HIS A 81 7.90 -4.58 -12.21
N GLU A 82 6.82 -4.64 -12.99
CA GLU A 82 6.78 -4.11 -14.36
C GLU A 82 7.08 -2.61 -14.42
N HIS A 83 6.70 -1.87 -13.38
CA HIS A 83 6.98 -0.43 -13.21
C HIS A 83 8.30 -0.15 -12.47
N ARG A 84 9.15 -1.17 -12.25
CA ARG A 84 10.44 -1.08 -11.54
C ARG A 84 10.32 -0.56 -10.10
N VAL A 85 9.16 -0.75 -9.48
CA VAL A 85 8.91 -0.43 -8.08
C VAL A 85 9.05 -1.69 -7.24
N LEU A 86 9.90 -1.63 -6.21
CA LEU A 86 10.05 -2.69 -5.22
C LEU A 86 9.42 -2.23 -3.91
N HIS A 87 8.56 -3.06 -3.32
CA HIS A 87 7.91 -2.72 -2.06
C HIS A 87 8.84 -2.80 -0.84
N ARG A 88 9.71 -3.82 -0.78
CA ARG A 88 10.73 -4.08 0.28
C ARG A 88 10.22 -4.31 1.71
N ASP A 89 9.02 -3.91 2.06
CA ASP A 89 8.41 -4.08 3.39
C ASP A 89 7.04 -4.79 3.31
N LEU A 90 6.98 -5.91 2.59
CA LEU A 90 5.75 -6.71 2.52
C LEU A 90 5.54 -7.47 3.84
N LYS A 91 4.42 -7.17 4.48
CA LYS A 91 3.97 -7.77 5.73
C LYS A 91 2.44 -7.69 5.84
N PRO A 92 1.77 -8.51 6.67
CA PRO A 92 0.31 -8.53 6.76
C PRO A 92 -0.34 -7.17 7.09
N GLN A 93 0.35 -6.27 7.80
CA GLN A 93 -0.14 -4.92 8.10
C GLN A 93 -0.27 -4.03 6.86
N ASN A 94 0.51 -4.32 5.82
CA ASN A 94 0.58 -3.56 4.57
C ASN A 94 -0.33 -4.15 3.49
N LEU A 95 -1.07 -5.22 3.81
CA LEU A 95 -2.04 -5.87 2.93
C LEU A 95 -3.43 -5.53 3.42
N LEU A 96 -4.05 -4.57 2.75
CA LEU A 96 -5.36 -4.03 3.07
C LEU A 96 -6.45 -4.86 2.40
N ILE A 97 -7.59 -4.97 3.07
CA ILE A 97 -8.73 -5.79 2.63
C ILE A 97 -10.01 -4.96 2.79
N ASN A 98 -10.85 -4.94 1.75
CA ASN A 98 -12.20 -4.36 1.82
C ASN A 98 -13.28 -5.42 2.07
N ARG A 99 -14.52 -4.98 2.29
CA ARG A 99 -15.68 -5.87 2.55
C ARG A 99 -15.97 -6.83 1.40
N GLU A 100 -15.60 -6.48 0.19
CA GLU A 100 -15.78 -7.28 -1.03
C GLU A 100 -14.73 -8.41 -1.15
N GLY A 101 -13.75 -8.47 -0.25
CA GLY A 101 -12.68 -9.47 -0.28
C GLY A 101 -11.57 -9.15 -1.27
N GLU A 102 -11.43 -7.87 -1.66
CA GLU A 102 -10.33 -7.40 -2.48
C GLU A 102 -9.13 -7.06 -1.61
N LEU A 103 -7.96 -7.56 -2.00
CA LEU A 103 -6.69 -7.28 -1.34
C LEU A 103 -5.95 -6.17 -2.10
N LYS A 104 -5.46 -5.18 -1.36
CA LYS A 104 -4.66 -4.06 -1.87
C LYS A 104 -3.38 -3.89 -1.08
N ILE A 105 -2.28 -3.74 -1.81
CA ILE A 105 -0.96 -3.52 -1.22
C ILE A 105 -0.79 -2.03 -0.93
N ALA A 106 -0.31 -1.70 0.27
CA ALA A 106 -0.09 -0.35 0.74
C ALA A 106 1.31 -0.17 1.34
N ASP A 107 1.67 1.08 1.66
CA ASP A 107 2.92 1.42 2.34
C ASP A 107 4.19 1.02 1.56
N PHE A 108 4.30 1.57 0.35
CA PHE A 108 5.52 1.54 -0.46
C PHE A 108 6.53 2.53 0.16
N GLY A 109 7.32 2.02 1.11
CA GLY A 109 8.39 2.75 1.79
C GLY A 109 9.63 3.02 0.94
#